data_AF-A0A2T9YVQ4-F1
#
_entry.id   AF-A0A2T9YVQ4-F1
#
_cell.length_a   1.000
_cell.length_b   1.000
_cell.length_c   1.000
_cell.angle_alpha   90.00
_cell.angle_beta   90.00
_cell.angle_gamma   90.00
#
_symmetry.space_group_name_H-M   'P 1'
#
loop_
_entity.id
_entity.type
_entity.pdbx_description
1 polymer ?
#
loop_
_entity_poly.entity_id
_entity_poly.type
_entity_poly.pdbx_seq_one_letter_code
_entity_poly.pdbx_strand_id
1 'polypeptide(L)'
;MQEQLPKHLEIPGITVNRISKSSPVKPPKPLVHTLEYKGYILIIFVAFSFMQIQAWKLSSETGPAFQKYQHLLSDGWLFGRKMDLSDHQWSYFRKNLLTLTIVMGCFVVYNKFIDIYIKYTANSSKINSWDFQPLYQPNGNFYSASNQINKKFLDFKIKSMGVFIISFLVILTGTSLVFILGIISINYYVLKRHAAGTKYGALIMWALNIFFLFLNETNRGYSFAKIHPLLTWMDNYRGLNRRWDTTFNITMLRIMSFDLDYHWQILQTGLLGDQAVNNLAVENNLTDKKRIEYPRNHDEYNFINYFVYLFYLPLYLTGPIITFNDFIYQTIIKSQPGFSHTFQKTKTTLIYGIRLLISFFIMEVLLHAIHSNAILKTKAFDNLSPLQISLVGYFQLTFIWLKLMLIWRFARFFALLDNYSVVENMKRCMSNNYSVQDFWRDWHCSFNRFLIRYLYIPMISQKFNQIIRLAIIFVFVALWHDLSLNLLAWAWLIVLIFIPEILAAKFIKKLKIGQNNWYYRYLVAFGGAFNMFVMFLVNLVGFALGVGGVKTISKQIFCKKGLTFIVATYILFMIHILNMYEYRLAEKRREYKNYLLKKQII
;
A
#
# COMPACT_ATOMS: atom_id res chain seq x y z
N MET A 1 16.82 8.62 30.69
CA MET A 1 17.96 9.19 29.95
C MET A 1 17.46 9.84 28.67
N GLN A 2 17.18 11.14 28.74
CA GLN A 2 16.87 12.00 27.61
C GLN A 2 18.08 12.91 27.38
N GLU A 3 19.19 12.33 26.92
CA GLU A 3 20.29 13.16 26.42
C GLU A 3 19.96 13.63 25.01
N GLN A 4 20.11 14.93 24.81
CA GLN A 4 19.87 15.59 23.55
C GLN A 4 20.90 15.08 22.53
N LEU A 5 20.45 14.31 21.53
CA LEU A 5 21.29 13.98 20.37
C LEU A 5 21.83 15.29 19.76
N PRO A 6 23.13 15.36 19.45
CA PRO A 6 23.72 16.53 18.81
C PRO A 6 23.11 16.74 17.41
N LYS A 7 22.74 17.99 17.10
CA LYS A 7 22.00 18.40 15.88
C LYS A 7 22.64 18.03 14.53
N HIS A 8 23.90 17.58 14.51
CA HIS A 8 24.65 17.32 13.28
C HIS A 8 24.57 15.86 12.79
N LEU A 9 23.98 14.95 13.57
CA LEU A 9 23.83 13.53 13.22
C LEU A 9 22.33 13.15 13.16
N GLU A 10 21.60 13.71 12.20
CA GLU A 10 20.27 13.20 11.86
C GLU A 10 20.42 11.87 11.11
N ILE A 11 20.60 10.75 11.83
CA ILE A 11 20.43 9.43 11.21
C ILE A 11 18.94 9.27 10.87
N PRO A 12 18.58 9.03 9.60
CA PRO A 12 17.21 8.65 9.24
C PRO A 12 16.81 7.40 10.04
N GLY A 13 15.71 7.49 10.79
CA GLY A 13 15.25 6.40 11.67
C GLY A 13 15.28 6.73 13.17
N ILE A 14 16.15 7.64 13.62
CA ILE A 14 16.06 8.26 14.97
C ILE A 14 15.49 9.68 14.90
N THR A 15 15.42 10.31 13.72
CA THR A 15 14.77 11.61 13.56
C THR A 15 13.29 11.49 13.92
N VAL A 16 13.05 11.66 15.22
CA VAL A 16 11.85 12.20 15.83
C VAL A 16 11.65 13.48 15.06
N ASN A 17 10.88 13.40 13.98
CA ASN A 17 10.03 14.52 13.64
C ASN A 17 9.25 14.77 14.93
N ARG A 18 9.80 15.70 15.73
CA ARG A 18 9.12 16.46 16.78
C ARG A 18 8.03 17.23 16.05
N ILE A 19 7.04 16.51 15.54
CA ILE A 19 5.70 17.01 15.57
C ILE A 19 5.44 16.97 17.06
N SER A 20 5.69 18.11 17.73
CA SER A 20 5.06 18.35 19.02
C SER A 20 3.63 17.90 18.83
N LYS A 21 3.15 16.97 19.66
CA LYS A 21 1.72 16.69 19.71
C LYS A 21 1.09 17.97 20.23
N SER A 22 0.93 18.97 19.36
CA SER A 22 0.09 20.11 19.62
C SER A 22 -1.27 19.51 19.95
N SER A 23 -1.81 19.86 21.12
CA SER A 23 -3.15 19.44 21.52
C SER A 23 -4.09 19.63 20.32
N PRO A 24 -4.92 18.63 19.97
CA PRO A 24 -5.79 18.74 18.82
C PRO A 24 -6.65 20.00 18.97
N VAL A 25 -6.65 20.86 17.95
CA VAL A 25 -7.44 22.09 17.94
C VAL A 25 -8.93 21.70 17.93
N LYS A 26 -9.73 22.35 18.78
CA LYS A 26 -11.18 22.12 18.84
C LYS A 26 -11.80 22.39 17.46
N PRO A 27 -12.39 21.38 16.79
CA PRO A 27 -12.99 21.56 15.48
C PRO A 27 -14.32 22.34 15.54
N PRO A 28 -14.77 22.95 14.42
CA PRO A 28 -16.06 23.63 14.33
C PRO A 28 -17.26 22.73 14.67
N LYS A 29 -18.39 23.37 15.05
CA LYS A 29 -19.66 22.67 15.32
C LYS A 29 -20.15 21.91 14.07
N PRO A 30 -20.83 20.77 14.24
CA PRO A 30 -21.39 20.01 13.12
C PRO A 30 -22.41 20.83 12.33
N LEU A 31 -22.36 20.70 11.01
CA LEU A 31 -23.34 21.31 10.09
C LEU A 31 -24.47 20.35 9.71
N VAL A 32 -24.44 19.11 10.20
CA VAL A 32 -25.35 18.03 9.77
C VAL A 32 -26.84 18.32 9.95
N HIS A 33 -27.19 19.26 10.83
CA HIS A 33 -28.58 19.66 11.09
C HIS A 33 -29.06 20.83 10.21
N THR A 34 -28.17 21.51 9.48
CA THR A 34 -28.54 22.68 8.67
C THR A 34 -29.30 22.28 7.40
N LEU A 35 -30.18 23.16 6.92
CA LEU A 35 -30.87 22.98 5.64
C LEU A 35 -29.89 22.93 4.47
N GLU A 36 -28.82 23.73 4.54
CA GLU A 36 -27.73 23.73 3.57
C GLU A 36 -27.10 22.34 3.41
N TYR A 37 -26.71 21.70 4.52
CA TYR A 37 -26.08 20.37 4.46
C TYR A 37 -27.05 19.30 3.95
N LYS A 38 -28.32 19.35 4.37
CA LYS A 38 -29.37 18.47 3.83
C LYS A 38 -29.53 18.64 2.32
N GLY A 39 -29.48 19.88 1.83
CA GLY A 39 -29.47 20.19 0.40
C GLY A 39 -28.29 19.55 -0.35
N TYR A 40 -27.08 19.61 0.21
CA TYR A 40 -25.91 18.95 -0.38
C TYR A 40 -26.11 17.44 -0.52
N ILE A 41 -26.60 16.78 0.53
CA ILE A 41 -26.84 15.34 0.52
C ILE A 41 -27.88 14.96 -0.53
N LEU A 42 -28.97 15.74 -0.64
CA LEU A 42 -29.99 15.51 -1.66
C LEU A 42 -29.41 15.64 -3.08
N ILE A 43 -28.66 16.71 -3.36
CA ILE A 43 -28.03 16.92 -4.67
C ILE A 43 -27.06 15.79 -5.00
N ILE A 44 -26.22 15.38 -4.06
CA ILE A 44 -25.26 14.28 -4.24
C ILE A 44 -26.01 12.98 -4.50
N PHE A 45 -27.08 12.69 -3.75
CA PHE A 45 -27.89 11.48 -3.93
C PHE A 45 -28.53 11.43 -5.31
N VAL A 46 -29.14 12.53 -5.76
CA VAL A 46 -29.77 12.64 -7.09
C VAL A 46 -28.71 12.51 -8.19
N ALA A 47 -27.59 13.24 -8.09
CA ALA A 47 -26.51 13.20 -9.07
C ALA A 47 -25.89 11.80 -9.17
N PHE A 48 -25.58 11.17 -8.04
CA PHE A 48 -25.01 9.82 -8.02
C PHE A 48 -25.98 8.79 -8.60
N SER A 49 -27.27 8.84 -8.23
CA SER A 49 -28.30 7.95 -8.79
C SER A 49 -28.43 8.12 -10.30
N PHE A 50 -28.43 9.37 -10.78
CA PHE A 50 -28.44 9.68 -12.21
C PHE A 50 -27.20 9.10 -12.92
N MET A 51 -26.01 9.26 -12.37
CA MET A 51 -24.77 8.70 -12.93
C MET A 51 -24.85 7.17 -13.08
N GLN A 52 -25.34 6.47 -12.06
CA GLN A 52 -25.49 5.01 -12.09
C GLN A 52 -26.49 4.56 -13.17
N ILE A 53 -27.65 5.23 -13.25
CA ILE A 53 -28.67 4.92 -14.25
C ILE A 53 -28.14 5.15 -15.68
N GLN A 54 -27.42 6.25 -15.90
CA GLN A 54 -26.85 6.53 -17.22
C GLN A 54 -25.76 5.53 -17.62
N ALA A 55 -24.90 5.13 -16.69
CA ALA A 55 -23.88 4.13 -16.97
C ALA A 55 -24.47 2.73 -17.20
N TRP A 56 -25.53 2.38 -16.46
CA TRP A 56 -26.30 1.16 -16.69
C TRP A 56 -26.94 1.13 -18.08
N LYS A 57 -27.61 2.23 -18.47
CA LYS A 57 -28.21 2.38 -19.82
C LYS A 57 -27.16 2.32 -20.93
N LEU A 58 -25.99 2.91 -20.70
CA LEU A 58 -24.88 2.82 -21.67
C LEU A 58 -24.41 1.38 -21.85
N SER A 59 -24.54 0.56 -20.81
CA SER A 59 -24.10 -0.82 -20.78
C SER A 59 -25.22 -1.83 -21.09
N SER A 60 -26.44 -1.38 -21.44
CA SER A 60 -27.53 -2.29 -21.83
C SER A 60 -27.34 -2.81 -23.26
N GLU A 61 -28.00 -3.92 -23.58
CA GLU A 61 -27.94 -4.52 -24.92
C GLU A 61 -28.50 -3.59 -26.01
N THR A 62 -29.45 -2.74 -25.63
CA THR A 62 -30.01 -1.66 -26.44
C THR A 62 -29.13 -0.41 -26.51
N GLY A 63 -27.98 -0.41 -25.84
CA GLY A 63 -27.07 0.72 -25.78
C GLY A 63 -26.38 0.99 -27.12
N PRO A 64 -26.09 2.26 -27.46
CA PRO A 64 -25.57 2.65 -28.77
C PRO A 64 -24.20 2.05 -29.11
N ALA A 65 -23.43 1.66 -28.09
CA ALA A 65 -22.08 1.10 -28.25
C ALA A 65 -22.04 -0.44 -28.10
N PHE A 66 -23.13 -1.09 -27.69
CA PHE A 66 -23.12 -2.49 -27.22
C PHE A 66 -22.59 -3.47 -28.25
N GLN A 67 -23.04 -3.35 -29.50
CA GLN A 67 -22.63 -4.24 -30.61
C GLN A 67 -21.11 -4.26 -30.83
N LYS A 68 -20.41 -3.17 -30.52
CA LYS A 68 -18.95 -3.06 -30.73
C LYS A 68 -18.14 -3.85 -29.72
N TYR A 69 -18.64 -4.05 -28.50
CA TYR A 69 -17.89 -4.67 -27.42
C TYR A 69 -18.49 -5.95 -26.85
N GLN A 70 -19.72 -6.33 -27.25
CA GLN A 70 -20.40 -7.53 -26.76
C GLN A 70 -19.57 -8.82 -26.88
N HIS A 71 -18.68 -8.90 -27.86
CA HIS A 71 -17.80 -10.06 -28.09
C HIS A 71 -16.73 -10.24 -27.00
N LEU A 72 -16.49 -9.22 -26.17
CA LEU A 72 -15.59 -9.28 -25.01
C LEU A 72 -16.29 -9.64 -23.71
N LEU A 73 -17.63 -9.69 -23.71
CA LEU A 73 -18.41 -9.98 -22.52
C LEU A 73 -18.57 -11.49 -22.37
N SER A 74 -18.66 -11.94 -21.13
CA SER A 74 -18.98 -13.32 -20.77
C SER A 74 -20.41 -13.41 -20.27
N ASP A 75 -20.97 -14.62 -20.25
CA ASP A 75 -22.26 -14.85 -19.62
C ASP A 75 -22.17 -14.54 -18.12
N GLY A 76 -23.09 -13.70 -17.67
CA GLY A 76 -23.19 -13.30 -16.27
C GLY A 76 -24.27 -14.09 -15.55
N TRP A 77 -24.21 -14.03 -14.22
CA TRP A 77 -25.12 -14.76 -13.33
C TRP A 77 -26.05 -13.81 -12.55
N LEU A 78 -25.82 -12.49 -12.63
CA LEU A 78 -26.66 -11.47 -12.01
C LEU A 78 -27.57 -10.79 -13.04
N PHE A 79 -28.84 -10.63 -12.67
CA PHE A 79 -29.83 -9.83 -13.39
C PHE A 79 -30.08 -10.22 -14.86
N GLY A 80 -29.72 -11.46 -15.25
CA GLY A 80 -29.79 -11.89 -16.65
C GLY A 80 -28.89 -11.09 -17.60
N ARG A 81 -27.86 -10.42 -17.07
CA ARG A 81 -26.96 -9.56 -17.85
C ARG A 81 -25.62 -10.24 -18.10
N LYS A 82 -24.97 -9.87 -19.20
CA LYS A 82 -23.56 -10.22 -19.44
C LYS A 82 -22.63 -9.54 -18.44
N MET A 83 -21.44 -10.09 -18.29
CA MET A 83 -20.41 -9.64 -17.36
C MET A 83 -19.16 -9.18 -18.12
N ASP A 84 -18.61 -8.03 -17.74
CA ASP A 84 -17.34 -7.52 -18.30
C ASP A 84 -16.13 -8.13 -17.58
N LEU A 85 -15.57 -9.19 -18.16
CA LEU A 85 -14.31 -9.81 -17.70
C LEU A 85 -13.13 -9.47 -18.62
N SER A 86 -13.20 -8.36 -19.35
CA SER A 86 -12.21 -8.02 -20.38
C SER A 86 -10.84 -7.54 -19.83
N ASP A 87 -10.77 -7.18 -18.53
CA ASP A 87 -9.51 -6.91 -17.81
C ASP A 87 -8.81 -8.22 -17.42
N HIS A 88 -7.64 -8.44 -18.01
CA HIS A 88 -6.88 -9.70 -17.84
C HIS A 88 -6.44 -9.94 -16.39
N GLN A 89 -6.00 -8.91 -15.67
CA GLN A 89 -5.49 -9.06 -14.31
C GLN A 89 -6.60 -9.50 -13.35
N TRP A 90 -7.77 -8.86 -13.41
CA TRP A 90 -8.92 -9.20 -12.59
C TRP A 90 -9.49 -10.57 -12.97
N SER A 91 -9.68 -10.84 -14.27
CA SER A 91 -10.20 -12.12 -14.75
C SER A 91 -9.30 -13.28 -14.30
N TYR A 92 -7.98 -13.12 -14.42
CA TYR A 92 -7.00 -14.11 -13.95
C TYR A 92 -7.03 -14.30 -12.43
N PHE A 93 -7.08 -13.21 -11.66
CA PHE A 93 -7.20 -13.28 -10.19
C PHE A 93 -8.49 -13.99 -9.76
N ARG A 94 -9.63 -13.63 -10.35
CA ARG A 94 -10.95 -14.21 -10.08
C ARG A 94 -10.96 -15.71 -10.41
N LYS A 95 -10.45 -16.11 -11.58
CA LYS A 95 -10.38 -17.52 -12.01
C LYS A 95 -9.57 -18.38 -11.03
N ASN A 96 -8.50 -17.83 -10.46
CA ASN A 96 -7.59 -18.54 -9.56
C ASN A 96 -7.89 -18.30 -8.07
N LEU A 97 -8.99 -17.62 -7.73
CA LEU A 97 -9.28 -17.20 -6.36
C LEU A 97 -9.34 -18.39 -5.38
N LEU A 98 -9.93 -19.52 -5.81
CA LEU A 98 -9.98 -20.74 -5.01
C LEU A 98 -8.58 -21.29 -4.72
N THR A 99 -7.76 -21.45 -5.76
CA THR A 99 -6.37 -21.93 -5.63
C THR A 99 -5.56 -21.03 -4.70
N LEU A 100 -5.66 -19.70 -4.86
CA LEU A 100 -5.00 -18.74 -3.98
C LEU A 100 -5.48 -18.85 -2.53
N THR A 101 -6.78 -19.03 -2.32
CA THR A 101 -7.39 -19.19 -0.99
C THR A 101 -6.88 -20.46 -0.31
N ILE A 102 -6.82 -21.58 -1.05
CA ILE A 102 -6.31 -22.86 -0.53
C ILE A 102 -4.83 -22.72 -0.16
N VAL A 103 -3.98 -22.22 -1.06
CA VAL A 103 -2.53 -22.11 -0.81
C VAL A 103 -2.24 -21.19 0.37
N MET A 104 -2.85 -20.00 0.42
CA MET A 104 -2.68 -19.10 1.56
C MET A 104 -3.27 -19.69 2.84
N GLY A 105 -4.41 -20.39 2.75
CA GLY A 105 -5.05 -21.08 3.87
C GLY A 105 -4.17 -22.18 4.46
N CYS A 106 -3.58 -23.03 3.63
CA CYS A 106 -2.64 -24.07 4.03
C CYS A 106 -1.44 -23.50 4.80
N PHE A 107 -0.86 -22.38 4.32
CA PHE A 107 0.23 -21.70 5.02
C PHE A 107 -0.20 -21.17 6.39
N VAL A 108 -1.36 -20.51 6.47
CA VAL A 108 -1.88 -20.00 7.74
C VAL A 108 -2.17 -21.14 8.72
N VAL A 109 -2.77 -22.23 8.26
CA VAL A 109 -3.04 -23.42 9.09
C VAL A 109 -1.73 -24.03 9.57
N TYR A 110 -0.75 -24.18 8.69
CA TYR A 110 0.59 -24.67 9.03
C TYR A 110 1.25 -23.79 10.11
N ASN A 111 1.28 -22.47 9.93
CA ASN A 111 1.86 -21.57 10.93
C ASN A 111 1.11 -21.60 12.26
N LYS A 112 -0.22 -21.73 12.24
CA LYS A 112 -1.01 -21.87 13.47
C LYS A 112 -0.72 -23.19 14.19
N PHE A 113 -0.51 -24.27 13.45
CA PHE A 113 -0.10 -25.54 14.03
C PHE A 113 1.26 -25.40 14.73
N ILE A 114 2.23 -24.72 14.10
CA ILE A 114 3.53 -24.42 14.72
C ILE A 114 3.36 -23.56 15.99
N ASP A 115 2.49 -22.54 15.96
CA ASP A 115 2.20 -21.71 17.14
C ASP A 115 1.57 -22.52 18.29
N ILE A 116 0.67 -23.46 17.98
CA ILE A 116 0.06 -24.36 18.95
C ILE A 116 1.11 -25.32 19.53
N TYR A 117 1.97 -25.89 18.68
CA TYR A 117 3.05 -26.77 19.09
C TYR A 117 4.03 -26.06 20.04
N ILE A 118 4.47 -24.85 19.70
CA ILE A 118 5.35 -24.04 20.57
C ILE A 118 4.70 -23.81 21.94
N LYS A 119 3.41 -23.44 21.97
CA LYS A 119 2.69 -23.24 23.24
C LYS A 119 2.57 -24.51 24.06
N TYR A 120 2.26 -25.63 23.42
CA TYR A 120 2.14 -26.93 24.08
C TYR A 120 3.47 -27.38 24.68
N THR A 121 4.56 -27.30 23.90
CA THR A 121 5.90 -27.65 24.37
C THR A 121 6.37 -26.77 25.52
N ALA A 122 6.13 -25.45 25.46
CA ALA A 122 6.48 -24.52 26.53
C ALA A 122 5.73 -24.81 27.84
N ASN A 123 4.42 -25.10 27.76
CA ASN A 123 3.61 -25.47 28.93
C ASN A 123 4.06 -26.81 29.54
N SER A 124 4.41 -27.78 28.70
CA SER A 124 4.85 -29.12 29.15
C SER A 124 6.20 -29.06 29.87
N SER A 125 7.07 -28.10 29.52
CA SER A 125 8.36 -27.88 30.19
C SER A 125 8.26 -27.17 31.57
N LYS A 126 7.06 -26.96 32.14
CA LYS A 126 6.84 -26.20 33.39
C LYS A 126 7.55 -24.84 33.44
N ILE A 127 7.71 -24.18 32.29
CA ILE A 127 8.23 -22.81 32.26
C ILE A 127 7.09 -21.91 32.71
N ASN A 128 7.16 -21.35 33.92
CA ASN A 128 6.08 -20.54 34.45
C ASN A 128 5.91 -19.29 33.59
N SER A 129 4.66 -18.85 33.38
CA SER A 129 4.34 -17.61 32.66
C SER A 129 5.04 -16.36 33.21
N TRP A 130 5.55 -16.43 34.44
CA TRP A 130 6.26 -15.37 35.17
C TRP A 130 7.77 -15.38 34.94
N ASP A 131 8.35 -16.48 34.43
CA ASP A 131 9.77 -16.62 34.06
C ASP A 131 10.07 -16.01 32.67
N PHE A 132 9.03 -15.60 31.95
CA PHE A 132 9.12 -14.92 30.66
C PHE A 132 9.26 -13.42 30.86
N GLN A 133 10.42 -13.00 31.39
CA GLN A 133 10.83 -11.60 31.29
C GLN A 133 11.16 -11.23 29.83
N PRO A 134 11.01 -9.95 29.45
CA PRO A 134 11.36 -9.49 28.12
C PRO A 134 12.80 -9.88 27.76
N LEU A 135 12.97 -10.21 26.47
CA LEU A 135 14.27 -10.49 25.86
C LEU A 135 15.27 -9.41 26.31
N TYR A 136 16.40 -9.79 26.91
CA TYR A 136 17.45 -8.91 27.46
C TYR A 136 17.07 -8.00 28.64
N GLN A 137 17.65 -8.29 29.82
CA GLN A 137 17.72 -7.33 30.92
C GLN A 137 18.83 -6.29 30.67
N PRO A 138 18.71 -5.06 31.22
CA PRO A 138 19.59 -3.94 30.88
C PRO A 138 21.04 -4.09 31.36
N ASN A 139 21.33 -5.05 32.23
CA ASN A 139 22.67 -5.25 32.79
C ASN A 139 23.33 -6.41 32.06
N GLY A 140 24.37 -6.12 31.28
CA GLY A 140 25.01 -6.98 30.28
C GLY A 140 25.69 -8.27 30.76
N ASN A 141 25.19 -8.94 31.80
CA ASN A 141 25.64 -10.26 32.21
C ASN A 141 24.44 -11.22 32.38
N PHE A 142 24.60 -12.42 31.83
CA PHE A 142 23.71 -13.58 31.82
C PHE A 142 22.58 -13.58 30.79
N TYR A 143 22.78 -14.38 29.72
CA TYR A 143 21.70 -15.04 29.01
C TYR A 143 20.91 -15.90 30.02
N SER A 144 19.75 -15.42 30.48
CA SER A 144 18.85 -16.28 31.25
C SER A 144 18.47 -17.52 30.42
N ALA A 145 18.28 -18.67 31.08
CA ALA A 145 17.81 -19.89 30.41
C ALA A 145 16.49 -19.66 29.63
N SER A 146 15.62 -18.77 30.14
CA SER A 146 14.40 -18.34 29.46
C SER A 146 14.66 -17.62 28.12
N ASN A 147 15.72 -16.80 28.02
CA ASN A 147 16.10 -16.14 26.76
C ASN A 147 16.58 -17.13 25.69
N GLN A 148 17.32 -18.18 26.09
CA GLN A 148 17.77 -19.22 25.17
C GLN A 148 16.61 -20.06 24.64
N ILE A 149 15.63 -20.38 25.49
CA ILE A 149 14.44 -21.14 25.10
C ILE A 149 13.56 -20.34 24.13
N ASN A 150 13.33 -19.05 24.40
CA ASN A 150 12.58 -18.17 23.51
C ASN A 150 13.24 -18.03 22.13
N LYS A 151 14.58 -17.92 22.09
CA LYS A 151 15.35 -17.91 20.83
C LYS A 151 15.19 -19.22 20.06
N LYS A 152 15.23 -20.38 20.74
CA LYS A 152 15.01 -21.68 20.10
C LYS A 152 13.61 -21.80 19.47
N PHE A 153 12.56 -21.34 20.16
CA PHE A 153 11.20 -21.36 19.61
C PHE A 153 11.04 -20.42 18.41
N LEU A 154 11.63 -19.23 18.50
CA LEU A 154 11.68 -18.30 17.37
C LEU A 154 12.40 -18.92 16.16
N ASP A 155 13.58 -19.48 16.36
CA ASP A 155 14.36 -20.12 15.31
C ASP A 155 13.60 -21.30 14.69
N PHE A 156 12.93 -22.12 15.52
CA PHE A 156 12.08 -23.21 15.05
C PHE A 156 10.93 -22.70 14.17
N LYS A 157 10.24 -21.65 14.60
CA LYS A 157 9.16 -21.03 13.84
C LYS A 157 9.65 -20.50 12.50
N ILE A 158 10.72 -19.72 12.50
CA ILE A 158 11.27 -19.10 11.29
C ILE A 158 11.75 -20.19 10.32
N LYS A 159 12.45 -21.21 10.80
CA LYS A 159 12.86 -22.36 9.96
C LYS A 159 11.66 -23.11 9.37
N SER A 160 10.61 -23.33 10.17
CA SER A 160 9.37 -23.97 9.70
C SER A 160 8.71 -23.15 8.59
N MET A 161 8.58 -21.83 8.78
CA MET A 161 8.10 -20.92 7.72
C MET A 161 8.98 -21.01 6.47
N GLY A 162 10.31 -21.03 6.65
CA GLY A 162 11.28 -21.16 5.56
C GLY A 162 11.11 -22.44 4.73
N VAL A 163 10.84 -23.58 5.37
CA VAL A 163 10.58 -24.87 4.70
C VAL A 163 9.31 -24.80 3.84
N PHE A 164 8.23 -24.21 4.37
CA PHE A 164 7.01 -24.03 3.57
C PHE A 164 7.27 -23.09 2.39
N ILE A 165 7.93 -21.96 2.65
CA ILE A 165 8.22 -20.93 1.65
C ILE A 165 9.07 -21.50 0.52
N ILE A 166 10.16 -22.22 0.80
CA ILE A 166 11.02 -22.76 -0.25
C ILE A 166 10.27 -23.78 -1.10
N SER A 167 9.44 -24.63 -0.47
CA SER A 167 8.60 -25.60 -1.19
C SER A 167 7.61 -24.90 -2.12
N PHE A 168 6.95 -23.84 -1.63
CA PHE A 168 6.06 -23.01 -2.43
C PHE A 168 6.80 -22.32 -3.59
N LEU A 169 7.99 -21.76 -3.34
CA LEU A 169 8.78 -21.08 -4.36
C LEU A 169 9.23 -22.03 -5.47
N VAL A 170 9.62 -23.27 -5.14
CA VAL A 170 9.97 -24.28 -6.16
C VAL A 170 8.77 -24.55 -7.09
N ILE A 171 7.56 -24.66 -6.55
CA ILE A 171 6.35 -24.85 -7.37
C ILE A 171 6.05 -23.58 -8.20
N LEU A 172 6.18 -22.41 -7.58
CA LEU A 172 5.79 -21.16 -8.18
C LEU A 172 6.76 -20.70 -9.28
N THR A 173 8.07 -20.76 -9.05
CA THR A 173 9.09 -20.19 -9.95
C THR A 173 9.99 -21.25 -10.59
N GLY A 174 9.90 -22.51 -10.14
CA GLY A 174 10.68 -23.61 -10.70
C GLY A 174 12.18 -23.34 -10.66
N THR A 175 12.87 -23.62 -11.77
CA THR A 175 14.31 -23.40 -11.92
C THR A 175 14.70 -21.92 -11.84
N SER A 176 13.79 -20.99 -12.11
CA SER A 176 14.05 -19.55 -11.99
C SER A 176 14.35 -19.12 -10.56
N LEU A 177 14.03 -19.96 -9.57
CA LEU A 177 14.40 -19.76 -8.18
C LEU A 177 15.90 -19.54 -7.99
N VAL A 178 16.76 -20.17 -8.81
CA VAL A 178 18.22 -19.97 -8.74
C VAL A 178 18.60 -18.50 -8.94
N PHE A 179 17.96 -17.81 -9.89
CA PHE A 179 18.21 -16.38 -10.13
C PHE A 179 17.72 -15.51 -8.98
N ILE A 180 16.52 -15.81 -8.46
CA ILE A 180 15.94 -15.08 -7.32
C ILE A 180 16.86 -15.23 -6.09
N LEU A 181 17.29 -16.45 -5.78
CA LEU A 181 18.20 -16.72 -4.67
C LEU A 181 19.57 -16.06 -4.89
N GLY A 182 20.07 -16.04 -6.13
CA GLY A 182 21.30 -15.34 -6.50
C GLY A 182 21.21 -13.83 -6.20
N ILE A 183 20.14 -13.17 -6.67
CA ILE A 183 19.96 -11.72 -6.48
C ILE A 183 19.87 -11.36 -5.00
N ILE A 184 19.05 -12.07 -4.21
CA ILE A 184 18.90 -11.76 -2.77
C ILE A 184 20.19 -12.05 -2.00
N SER A 185 20.95 -13.08 -2.40
CA SER A 185 22.23 -13.43 -1.76
C SER A 185 23.30 -12.39 -2.06
N ILE A 186 23.36 -11.89 -3.30
CA ILE A 186 24.25 -10.78 -3.68
C ILE A 186 23.90 -9.53 -2.87
N ASN A 187 22.62 -9.18 -2.76
CA ASN A 187 22.19 -8.02 -1.95
C ASN A 187 22.61 -8.17 -0.49
N TYR A 188 22.30 -9.31 0.13
CA TYR A 188 22.67 -9.58 1.52
C TYR A 188 24.19 -9.53 1.74
N TYR A 189 24.97 -10.13 0.84
CA TYR A 189 26.42 -10.13 0.90
C TYR A 189 27.01 -8.72 0.80
N VAL A 190 26.61 -7.96 -0.23
CA VAL A 190 27.07 -6.58 -0.44
C VAL A 190 26.72 -5.69 0.75
N LEU A 191 25.49 -5.83 1.26
CA LEU A 191 25.07 -5.11 2.46
C LEU A 191 26.00 -5.40 3.64
N LYS A 192 26.12 -6.68 4.00
CA LYS A 192 26.83 -7.12 5.21
C LYS A 192 28.33 -6.86 5.16
N ARG A 193 28.94 -6.95 3.98
CA ARG A 193 30.41 -6.83 3.83
C ARG A 193 30.88 -5.45 3.44
N HIS A 194 30.07 -4.68 2.70
CA HIS A 194 30.56 -3.47 2.04
C HIS A 194 29.70 -2.21 2.29
N ALA A 195 28.40 -2.34 2.56
CA ALA A 195 27.51 -1.17 2.59
C ALA A 195 27.07 -0.76 4.02
N ALA A 196 26.72 -1.68 4.90
CA ALA A 196 26.16 -1.36 6.22
C ALA A 196 27.12 -0.48 7.05
N GLY A 197 26.58 0.55 7.72
CA GLY A 197 27.38 1.49 8.51
C GLY A 197 28.24 2.50 7.73
N THR A 198 28.40 2.37 6.40
CA THR A 198 29.27 3.28 5.62
C THR A 198 28.52 4.54 5.16
N LYS A 199 29.24 5.65 4.93
CA LYS A 199 28.66 6.92 4.45
C LYS A 199 27.81 6.77 3.19
N TYR A 200 28.21 5.88 2.27
CA TYR A 200 27.55 5.66 0.99
C TYR A 200 26.68 4.39 0.98
N GLY A 201 26.50 3.71 2.11
CA GLY A 201 25.82 2.42 2.21
C GLY A 201 24.43 2.44 1.60
N ALA A 202 23.60 3.42 1.96
CA ALA A 202 22.27 3.58 1.41
C ALA A 202 22.28 3.79 -0.12
N LEU A 203 23.23 4.59 -0.63
CA LEU A 203 23.34 4.86 -2.07
C LEU A 203 23.75 3.60 -2.85
N ILE A 204 24.71 2.82 -2.31
CA ILE A 204 25.15 1.54 -2.89
C ILE A 204 23.96 0.58 -3.01
N MET A 205 23.17 0.43 -1.94
CA MET A 205 22.03 -0.50 -1.96
C MET A 205 20.90 -0.03 -2.90
N TRP A 206 20.64 1.28 -2.97
CA TRP A 206 19.70 1.83 -3.96
C TRP A 206 20.19 1.58 -5.40
N ALA A 207 21.47 1.86 -5.69
CA ALA A 207 22.05 1.65 -7.01
C ALA A 207 22.00 0.17 -7.43
N LEU A 208 22.36 -0.74 -6.52
CA LEU A 208 22.32 -2.18 -6.76
C LEU A 208 20.90 -2.69 -7.06
N ASN A 209 19.91 -2.27 -6.27
CA ASN A 209 18.54 -2.71 -6.46
C ASN A 209 17.88 -2.08 -7.70
N ILE A 210 18.19 -0.83 -8.03
CA ILE A 210 17.76 -0.22 -9.30
C ILE A 210 18.39 -0.98 -10.47
N PHE A 211 19.68 -1.28 -10.42
CA PHE A 211 20.36 -2.08 -11.43
C PHE A 211 19.67 -3.43 -11.66
N PHE A 212 19.32 -4.16 -10.59
CA PHE A 212 18.57 -5.42 -10.73
C PHE A 212 17.15 -5.24 -11.26
N LEU A 213 16.44 -4.15 -10.92
CA LEU A 213 15.14 -3.86 -11.54
C LEU A 213 15.28 -3.71 -13.06
N PHE A 214 16.26 -2.94 -13.53
CA PHE A 214 16.53 -2.76 -14.96
C PHE A 214 16.96 -4.07 -15.63
N LEU A 215 17.86 -4.85 -15.02
CA LEU A 215 18.27 -6.14 -15.55
C LEU A 215 17.11 -7.12 -15.66
N ASN A 216 16.25 -7.19 -14.63
CA ASN A 216 15.11 -8.09 -14.64
C ASN A 216 14.12 -7.74 -15.74
N GLU A 217 13.81 -6.46 -15.92
CA GLU A 217 12.87 -5.98 -16.95
C GLU A 217 13.44 -6.15 -18.36
N THR A 218 14.70 -5.74 -18.59
CA THR A 218 15.34 -5.82 -19.92
C THR A 218 15.47 -7.25 -20.41
N ASN A 219 15.73 -8.20 -19.51
CA ASN A 219 15.82 -9.61 -19.87
C ASN A 219 14.47 -10.34 -19.86
N ARG A 220 13.40 -9.74 -19.28
CA ARG A 220 12.12 -10.40 -18.95
C ARG A 220 12.35 -11.66 -18.10
N GLY A 221 13.16 -11.49 -17.06
CA GLY A 221 13.80 -12.59 -16.32
C GLY A 221 15.00 -13.19 -17.06
N TYR A 222 15.74 -14.09 -16.43
CA TYR A 222 16.96 -14.65 -17.03
C TYR A 222 16.68 -15.98 -17.73
N SER A 223 17.54 -16.39 -18.66
CA SER A 223 17.46 -17.69 -19.35
C SER A 223 18.76 -18.45 -19.18
N PHE A 224 18.63 -19.73 -18.84
CA PHE A 224 19.75 -20.64 -18.67
C PHE A 224 20.44 -20.96 -19.99
N ALA A 225 19.69 -21.02 -21.10
CA ALA A 225 20.24 -21.20 -22.44
C ALA A 225 21.24 -20.08 -22.81
N LYS A 226 21.00 -18.85 -22.35
CA LYS A 226 21.93 -17.72 -22.55
C LYS A 226 23.21 -17.82 -21.71
N ILE A 227 23.19 -18.61 -20.63
CA ILE A 227 24.36 -18.81 -19.76
C ILE A 227 25.22 -19.93 -20.33
N HIS A 228 24.62 -21.09 -20.62
CA HIS A 228 25.32 -22.22 -21.19
C HIS A 228 24.35 -23.21 -21.87
N PRO A 229 24.69 -23.77 -23.05
CA PRO A 229 23.80 -24.70 -23.77
C PRO A 229 23.34 -25.92 -22.95
N LEU A 230 24.19 -26.46 -22.07
CA LEU A 230 23.86 -27.60 -21.21
C LEU A 230 22.75 -27.32 -20.18
N LEU A 231 22.45 -26.05 -19.89
CA LEU A 231 21.42 -25.67 -18.91
C LEU A 231 20.08 -25.34 -19.59
N THR A 232 19.98 -25.46 -20.92
CA THR A 232 18.77 -25.12 -21.69
C THR A 232 17.52 -25.87 -21.20
N TRP A 233 17.67 -27.13 -20.75
CA TRP A 233 16.55 -27.91 -20.23
C TRP A 233 15.89 -27.24 -19.02
N MET A 234 16.63 -26.46 -18.22
CA MET A 234 16.08 -25.76 -17.05
C MET A 234 15.07 -24.68 -17.44
N ASP A 235 15.20 -24.10 -18.64
CA ASP A 235 14.25 -23.08 -19.12
C ASP A 235 12.85 -23.65 -19.37
N ASN A 236 12.70 -24.97 -19.50
CA ASN A 236 11.40 -25.64 -19.65
C ASN A 236 10.65 -25.77 -18.31
N TYR A 237 11.33 -25.61 -17.18
CA TYR A 237 10.78 -25.85 -15.84
C TYR A 237 10.67 -24.57 -14.99
N ARG A 238 10.07 -23.50 -15.53
CA ARG A 238 9.95 -22.17 -14.88
C ARG A 238 8.77 -22.01 -13.90
N GLY A 239 8.16 -23.11 -13.46
CA GLY A 239 7.03 -23.09 -12.53
C GLY A 239 5.76 -22.39 -13.07
N LEU A 240 4.85 -22.09 -12.16
CA LEU A 240 3.54 -21.46 -12.47
C LEU A 240 3.65 -19.97 -12.84
N ASN A 241 4.59 -19.24 -12.24
CA ASN A 241 4.81 -17.82 -12.48
C ASN A 241 6.03 -17.61 -13.39
N ARG A 242 5.78 -17.65 -14.70
CA ARG A 242 6.81 -17.41 -15.72
C ARG A 242 7.36 -15.99 -15.72
N ARG A 243 6.60 -15.02 -15.18
CA ARG A 243 6.96 -13.59 -15.10
C ARG A 243 7.27 -13.18 -13.66
N TRP A 244 8.12 -13.97 -13.00
CA TRP A 244 8.56 -13.68 -11.63
C TRP A 244 9.27 -12.33 -11.53
N ASP A 245 9.90 -11.87 -12.62
CA ASP A 245 10.58 -10.57 -12.77
C ASP A 245 9.64 -9.41 -12.43
N THR A 246 8.39 -9.44 -12.90
CA THR A 246 7.40 -8.39 -12.58
C THR A 246 7.01 -8.40 -11.10
N THR A 247 6.84 -9.58 -10.51
CA THR A 247 6.51 -9.71 -9.08
C THR A 247 7.70 -9.43 -8.17
N PHE A 248 8.93 -9.49 -8.71
CA PHE A 248 10.15 -9.20 -7.97
C PHE A 248 10.21 -7.73 -7.50
N ASN A 249 9.49 -6.82 -8.16
CA ASN A 249 9.45 -5.41 -7.77
C ASN A 249 8.99 -5.23 -6.31
N ILE A 250 8.03 -6.03 -5.82
CA ILE A 250 7.64 -6.02 -4.39
C ILE A 250 8.74 -6.61 -3.51
N THR A 251 9.43 -7.65 -3.97
CA THR A 251 10.55 -8.27 -3.26
C THR A 251 11.69 -7.27 -3.08
N MET A 252 12.03 -6.51 -4.12
CA MET A 252 13.04 -5.45 -4.07
C MET A 252 12.72 -4.39 -3.01
N LEU A 253 11.46 -4.00 -2.81
CA LEU A 253 11.10 -3.08 -1.72
C LEU A 253 11.38 -3.69 -0.34
N ARG A 254 11.18 -5.00 -0.18
CA ARG A 254 11.54 -5.69 1.07
C ARG A 254 13.06 -5.80 1.23
N ILE A 255 13.80 -6.07 0.16
CA ILE A 255 15.27 -6.02 0.17
C ILE A 255 15.74 -4.65 0.69
N MET A 256 15.26 -3.57 0.07
CA MET A 256 15.58 -2.21 0.49
C MET A 256 15.17 -1.90 1.94
N SER A 257 14.06 -2.44 2.43
CA SER A 257 13.66 -2.31 3.82
C SER A 257 14.66 -2.98 4.76
N PHE A 258 15.06 -4.22 4.50
CA PHE A 258 16.07 -4.92 5.29
C PHE A 258 17.42 -4.18 5.25
N ASP A 259 17.86 -3.82 4.05
CA ASP A 259 19.15 -3.19 3.80
C ASP A 259 19.31 -1.89 4.59
N LEU A 260 18.32 -1.00 4.48
CA LEU A 260 18.36 0.30 5.13
C LEU A 260 18.09 0.19 6.64
N ASP A 261 17.21 -0.72 7.08
CA ASP A 261 16.97 -0.93 8.50
C ASP A 261 18.24 -1.46 9.19
N TYR A 262 18.98 -2.39 8.57
CA TYR A 262 20.26 -2.89 9.10
C TYR A 262 21.36 -1.84 9.04
N HIS A 263 21.50 -1.15 7.89
CA HIS A 263 22.47 -0.07 7.74
C HIS A 263 22.28 1.01 8.82
N TRP A 264 21.03 1.40 9.10
CA TRP A 264 20.74 2.32 10.19
C TRP A 264 20.98 1.70 11.56
N GLN A 265 20.63 0.44 11.82
CA GLN A 265 20.93 -0.19 13.11
C GLN A 265 22.43 -0.10 13.45
N ILE A 266 23.33 -0.36 12.50
CA ILE A 266 24.78 -0.23 12.70
C ILE A 266 25.18 1.22 13.02
N LEU A 267 24.67 2.19 12.26
CA LEU A 267 24.95 3.60 12.53
C LEU A 267 24.42 4.04 13.90
N GLN A 268 23.24 3.58 14.28
CA GLN A 268 22.60 3.88 15.57
C GLN A 268 23.38 3.29 16.73
N THR A 269 23.87 2.05 16.60
CA THR A 269 24.77 1.42 17.58
C THR A 269 26.04 2.25 17.76
N GLY A 270 26.65 2.72 16.67
CA GLY A 270 27.84 3.57 16.75
C GLY A 270 27.61 4.92 17.46
N LEU A 271 26.37 5.44 17.45
CA LEU A 271 26.04 6.72 18.11
C LEU A 271 25.48 6.58 19.53
N LEU A 272 24.61 5.61 19.76
CA LEU A 272 23.86 5.45 21.02
C LEU A 272 24.49 4.42 21.97
N GLY A 273 25.41 3.59 21.45
CA GLY A 273 25.91 2.40 22.13
C GLY A 273 24.94 1.21 22.05
N ASP A 274 25.50 0.01 22.22
CA ASP A 274 24.76 -1.25 22.09
C ASP A 274 23.58 -1.36 23.07
N GLN A 275 23.77 -0.93 24.32
CA GLN A 275 22.75 -1.06 25.36
C GLN A 275 21.47 -0.29 25.00
N ALA A 276 21.59 0.94 24.49
CA ALA A 276 20.43 1.76 24.12
C ALA A 276 19.67 1.16 22.92
N VAL A 277 20.39 0.65 21.92
CA VAL A 277 19.79 0.00 20.75
C VAL A 277 19.09 -1.30 21.14
N ASN A 278 19.73 -2.13 21.97
CA ASN A 278 19.15 -3.37 22.47
C ASN A 278 17.89 -3.10 23.31
N ASN A 279 17.90 -2.07 24.16
CA ASN A 279 16.72 -1.65 24.93
C ASN A 279 15.53 -1.27 24.02
N LEU A 280 15.77 -0.57 22.92
CA LEU A 280 14.73 -0.24 21.93
C LEU A 280 14.22 -1.50 21.22
N ALA A 281 15.11 -2.43 20.87
CA ALA A 281 14.76 -3.68 20.22
C ALA A 281 13.83 -4.53 21.10
N VAL A 282 13.89 -4.44 22.42
CA VAL A 282 13.13 -5.32 23.31
C VAL A 282 11.87 -4.66 23.89
N GLU A 283 11.60 -3.41 23.53
CA GLU A 283 10.40 -2.69 23.99
C GLU A 283 9.12 -3.40 23.52
N ASN A 284 8.24 -3.73 24.46
CA ASN A 284 6.97 -4.41 24.21
C ASN A 284 5.81 -3.43 24.02
N ASN A 285 4.67 -3.92 23.51
CA ASN A 285 3.45 -3.13 23.31
C ASN A 285 3.65 -1.89 22.42
N LEU A 286 4.44 -2.05 21.37
CA LEU A 286 4.75 -0.97 20.44
C LEU A 286 3.55 -0.60 19.58
N THR A 287 3.38 0.71 19.37
CA THR A 287 2.50 1.23 18.32
C THR A 287 3.00 0.85 16.92
N ASP A 288 2.11 0.79 15.93
CA ASP A 288 2.47 0.51 14.51
C ASP A 288 3.60 1.40 13.96
N LYS A 289 3.75 2.62 14.48
CA LYS A 289 4.82 3.53 14.09
C LYS A 289 6.16 3.10 14.70
N LYS A 290 6.17 2.85 16.01
CA LYS A 290 7.38 2.41 16.74
C LYS A 290 7.91 1.07 16.25
N ARG A 291 7.04 0.10 15.91
CA ARG A 291 7.45 -1.20 15.36
C ARG A 291 8.28 -1.08 14.08
N ILE A 292 7.99 -0.06 13.27
CA ILE A 292 8.74 0.23 12.06
C ILE A 292 10.03 0.97 12.40
N GLU A 293 9.99 1.94 13.31
CA GLU A 293 11.11 2.84 13.59
C GLU A 293 12.22 2.18 14.40
N TYR A 294 11.86 1.38 15.39
CA TYR A 294 12.84 0.82 16.31
C TYR A 294 13.70 -0.24 15.65
N PRO A 295 15.03 -0.23 15.91
CA PRO A 295 15.93 -1.24 15.39
C PRO A 295 15.63 -2.61 15.98
N ARG A 296 16.14 -3.64 15.31
CA ARG A 296 16.19 -5.01 15.83
C ARG A 296 17.55 -5.32 16.43
N ASN A 297 17.66 -6.43 17.15
CA ASN A 297 18.97 -6.87 17.66
C ASN A 297 19.86 -7.25 16.47
N HIS A 298 21.17 -7.02 16.58
CA HIS A 298 22.12 -7.28 15.48
C HIS A 298 22.00 -8.71 14.91
N ASP A 299 21.87 -9.71 15.77
CA ASP A 299 21.74 -11.13 15.40
C ASP A 299 20.44 -11.47 14.66
N GLU A 300 19.41 -10.63 14.80
CA GLU A 300 18.12 -10.81 14.12
C GLU A 300 18.24 -10.44 12.63
N TYR A 301 19.21 -9.61 12.25
CA TYR A 301 19.53 -9.28 10.85
C TYR A 301 20.36 -10.39 10.19
N ASN A 302 19.86 -11.62 10.16
CA ASN A 302 20.52 -12.77 9.54
C ASN A 302 19.82 -13.22 8.25
N PHE A 303 20.49 -14.07 7.45
CA PHE A 303 20.01 -14.48 6.13
C PHE A 303 18.70 -15.27 6.17
N ILE A 304 18.48 -16.09 7.22
CA ILE A 304 17.26 -16.90 7.32
C ILE A 304 16.05 -15.98 7.59
N ASN A 305 16.20 -15.05 8.54
CA ASN A 305 15.18 -14.04 8.84
C ASN A 305 14.88 -13.17 7.62
N TYR A 306 15.93 -12.76 6.91
CA TYR A 306 15.83 -12.05 5.64
C TYR A 306 15.04 -12.84 4.60
N PHE A 307 15.38 -14.10 4.35
CA PHE A 307 14.69 -14.97 3.40
C PHE A 307 13.19 -15.12 3.73
N VAL A 308 12.85 -15.46 4.97
CA VAL A 308 11.46 -15.65 5.40
C VAL A 308 10.67 -14.34 5.30
N TYR A 309 11.29 -13.22 5.63
CA TYR A 309 10.70 -11.89 5.48
C TYR A 309 10.40 -11.54 4.02
N LEU A 310 11.38 -11.70 3.12
CA LEU A 310 11.24 -11.39 1.71
C LEU A 310 10.06 -12.16 1.09
N PHE A 311 9.94 -13.43 1.44
CA PHE A 311 8.98 -14.36 0.81
C PHE A 311 7.80 -14.73 1.71
N TYR A 312 7.50 -13.93 2.75
CA TYR A 312 6.34 -14.15 3.59
C TYR A 312 5.06 -14.25 2.75
N LEU A 313 4.50 -15.47 2.70
CA LEU A 313 3.60 -15.93 1.64
C LEU A 313 2.35 -15.05 1.45
N PRO A 314 1.59 -14.68 2.51
CA PRO A 314 0.36 -13.92 2.35
C PRO A 314 0.55 -12.58 1.64
N LEU A 315 1.78 -12.03 1.67
CA LEU A 315 2.08 -10.71 1.15
C LEU A 315 3.09 -10.75 0.00
N TYR A 316 3.61 -11.92 -0.40
CA TYR A 316 4.74 -12.05 -1.31
C TYR A 316 4.42 -11.55 -2.73
N LEU A 317 3.39 -12.11 -3.36
CA LEU A 317 3.04 -11.81 -4.75
C LEU A 317 2.33 -10.46 -4.90
N THR A 318 1.37 -10.22 -4.02
CA THR A 318 0.51 -9.04 -4.03
C THR A 318 0.10 -8.80 -2.59
N GLY A 319 0.37 -7.64 -2.02
CA GLY A 319 -0.05 -7.37 -0.65
C GLY A 319 0.59 -6.11 -0.08
N PRO A 320 0.13 -5.65 1.08
CA PRO A 320 0.79 -4.56 1.78
C PRO A 320 2.29 -4.83 2.02
N ILE A 321 3.11 -3.81 1.78
CA ILE A 321 4.54 -3.82 2.08
C ILE A 321 4.73 -3.63 3.60
N ILE A 322 5.23 -4.67 4.26
CA ILE A 322 5.64 -4.65 5.66
C ILE A 322 7.15 -4.44 5.74
N THR A 323 7.64 -3.66 6.71
CA THR A 323 9.09 -3.47 6.90
C THR A 323 9.71 -4.63 7.66
N PHE A 324 11.02 -4.83 7.52
CA PHE A 324 11.73 -5.91 8.20
C PHE A 324 11.57 -5.84 9.72
N ASN A 325 11.80 -4.66 10.30
CA ASN A 325 11.70 -4.48 11.76
C ASN A 325 10.29 -4.81 12.29
N ASP A 326 9.24 -4.41 11.58
CA ASP A 326 7.85 -4.68 11.95
C ASP A 326 7.52 -6.18 11.84
N PHE A 327 7.98 -6.82 10.77
CA PHE A 327 7.79 -8.26 10.56
C PHE A 327 8.47 -9.10 11.64
N ILE A 328 9.74 -8.84 11.94
CA ILE A 328 10.50 -9.59 12.94
C ILE A 328 9.94 -9.36 14.34
N TYR A 329 9.63 -8.10 14.70
CA TYR A 329 8.99 -7.81 15.98
C TYR A 329 7.70 -8.63 16.18
N GLN A 330 6.81 -8.62 15.18
CA GLN A 330 5.55 -9.38 15.27
C GLN A 330 5.80 -10.90 15.34
N THR A 331 6.81 -11.41 14.62
CA THR A 331 7.19 -12.82 14.65
C THR A 331 7.70 -13.24 16.02
N ILE A 332 8.54 -12.42 16.65
CA ILE A 332 9.06 -12.63 18.01
C ILE A 332 7.92 -12.71 19.02
N ILE A 333 7.05 -11.70 19.05
CA ILE A 333 5.96 -11.64 20.02
C ILE A 333 5.01 -12.83 19.86
N LYS A 334 4.74 -13.27 18.62
CA LYS A 334 3.94 -14.49 18.37
C LYS A 334 4.60 -15.79 18.86
N SER A 335 5.93 -15.82 18.96
CA SER A 335 6.70 -17.01 19.36
C SER A 335 6.89 -17.12 20.87
N GLN A 336 6.57 -16.06 21.62
CA GLN A 336 6.67 -16.04 23.08
C GLN A 336 5.52 -16.84 23.72
N PRO A 337 5.82 -17.87 24.53
CA PRO A 337 4.80 -18.57 25.29
C PRO A 337 4.14 -17.65 26.32
N GLY A 338 2.83 -17.81 26.56
CA GLY A 338 2.08 -16.99 27.53
C GLY A 338 1.68 -15.59 27.06
N PHE A 339 2.23 -15.08 25.94
CA PHE A 339 1.80 -13.80 25.38
C PHE A 339 0.43 -13.94 24.68
N SER A 340 -0.65 -13.76 25.46
CA SER A 340 -2.05 -13.90 25.01
C SER A 340 -2.60 -12.68 24.26
N HIS A 341 -1.78 -11.67 23.96
CA HIS A 341 -2.24 -10.55 23.16
C HIS A 341 -2.22 -10.92 21.67
N THR A 342 -3.35 -11.43 21.18
CA THR A 342 -3.64 -11.40 19.75
C THR A 342 -3.66 -9.91 19.34
N PHE A 343 -2.62 -9.43 18.65
CA PHE A 343 -2.53 -8.04 18.15
C PHE A 343 -3.80 -7.62 17.40
N GLN A 344 -4.47 -8.60 16.80
CA GLN A 344 -5.77 -8.46 16.16
C GLN A 344 -6.80 -9.30 16.91
N LYS A 345 -7.84 -8.67 17.45
CA LYS A 345 -8.97 -9.41 18.04
C LYS A 345 -9.65 -10.24 16.94
N THR A 346 -9.94 -11.53 17.19
CA THR A 346 -10.63 -12.44 16.23
C THR A 346 -11.87 -11.79 15.61
N LYS A 347 -12.62 -11.02 16.40
CA LYS A 347 -13.77 -10.22 15.95
C LYS A 347 -13.41 -9.24 14.84
N THR A 348 -12.28 -8.54 14.94
CA THR A 348 -11.84 -7.57 13.91
C THR A 348 -11.43 -8.26 12.62
N THR A 349 -10.78 -9.42 12.69
CA THR A 349 -10.45 -10.23 11.50
C THR A 349 -11.71 -10.76 10.83
N LEU A 350 -12.70 -11.22 11.60
CA LEU A 350 -14.00 -11.66 11.07
C LEU A 350 -14.75 -10.53 10.36
N ILE A 351 -14.88 -9.36 11.01
CA ILE A 351 -15.50 -8.17 10.39
C ILE A 351 -14.75 -7.78 9.11
N TYR A 352 -13.42 -7.90 9.09
CA TYR A 352 -12.63 -7.65 7.90
C TYR A 352 -12.94 -8.65 6.77
N GLY A 353 -13.06 -9.94 7.09
CA GLY A 353 -13.47 -10.98 6.14
C GLY A 353 -14.86 -10.73 5.54
N ILE A 354 -15.84 -10.36 6.37
CA ILE A 354 -17.19 -10.00 5.90
C ILE A 354 -17.12 -8.78 4.96
N ARG A 355 -16.34 -7.75 5.31
CA ARG A 355 -16.14 -6.58 4.44
C ARG A 355 -15.47 -6.95 3.12
N LEU A 356 -14.55 -7.92 3.12
CA LEU A 356 -13.92 -8.42 1.90
C LEU A 356 -14.95 -9.11 1.00
N LEU A 357 -15.78 -10.00 1.55
CA LEU A 357 -16.85 -10.69 0.80
C LEU A 357 -17.86 -9.70 0.19
N ILE A 358 -18.31 -8.70 0.97
CA ILE A 358 -19.18 -7.64 0.47
C ILE A 358 -18.49 -6.86 -0.66
N SER A 359 -17.18 -6.58 -0.54
CA SER A 359 -16.44 -5.87 -1.58
C SER A 359 -16.34 -6.70 -2.88
N PHE A 360 -16.19 -8.03 -2.77
CA PHE A 360 -16.23 -8.92 -3.93
C PHE A 360 -17.60 -8.91 -4.60
N PHE A 361 -18.68 -8.97 -3.81
CA PHE A 361 -20.03 -8.87 -4.34
C PHE A 361 -20.27 -7.53 -5.06
N ILE A 362 -19.79 -6.41 -4.50
CA ILE A 362 -19.86 -5.09 -5.15
C ILE A 362 -19.11 -5.10 -6.50
N MET A 363 -17.96 -5.77 -6.59
CA MET A 363 -17.24 -5.91 -7.86
C MET A 363 -18.03 -6.74 -8.87
N GLU A 364 -18.63 -7.85 -8.46
CA GLU A 364 -19.50 -8.64 -9.35
C GLU A 364 -20.66 -7.78 -9.86
N VAL A 365 -21.34 -7.03 -8.99
CA VAL A 365 -22.42 -6.10 -9.39
C VAL A 365 -21.92 -5.05 -10.38
N LEU A 366 -20.77 -4.42 -10.11
CA LEU A 366 -20.19 -3.41 -10.99
C LEU A 366 -19.94 -3.96 -12.40
N LEU A 367 -19.39 -5.18 -12.51
CA LEU A 367 -19.04 -5.79 -13.79
C LEU A 367 -20.25 -6.27 -14.61
N HIS A 368 -21.39 -6.54 -13.97
CA HIS A 368 -22.66 -6.80 -14.67
C HIS A 368 -23.40 -5.51 -15.02
N ALA A 369 -23.27 -4.49 -14.18
CA ALA A 369 -23.96 -3.22 -14.34
C ALA A 369 -23.32 -2.34 -15.42
N ILE A 370 -21.98 -2.29 -15.47
CA ILE A 370 -21.24 -1.28 -16.22
C ILE A 370 -20.04 -1.92 -16.93
N HIS A 371 -20.05 -1.91 -18.27
CA HIS A 371 -19.05 -2.57 -19.11
C HIS A 371 -17.89 -1.63 -19.50
N SER A 372 -17.32 -0.90 -18.52
CA SER A 372 -16.34 0.16 -18.81
C SER A 372 -15.05 -0.36 -19.44
N ASN A 373 -14.57 -1.54 -19.03
CA ASN A 373 -13.34 -2.11 -19.56
C ASN A 373 -13.52 -2.50 -21.02
N ALA A 374 -14.64 -3.16 -21.35
CA ALA A 374 -14.93 -3.60 -22.72
C ALA A 374 -15.13 -2.42 -23.68
N ILE A 375 -15.85 -1.37 -23.23
CA ILE A 375 -16.04 -0.14 -24.01
C ILE A 375 -14.69 0.54 -24.30
N LEU A 376 -13.81 0.65 -23.29
CA LEU A 376 -12.49 1.26 -23.45
C LEU A 376 -11.59 0.45 -24.36
N LYS A 377 -11.57 -0.88 -24.20
CA LYS A 377 -10.71 -1.79 -24.97
C LYS A 377 -11.04 -1.76 -26.46
N THR A 378 -12.32 -1.62 -26.81
CA THR A 378 -12.80 -1.49 -28.20
C THR A 378 -12.85 -0.05 -28.69
N LYS A 379 -12.57 0.93 -27.83
CA LYS A 379 -12.71 2.36 -28.10
C LYS A 379 -14.09 2.72 -28.65
N ALA A 380 -15.15 2.10 -28.12
CA ALA A 380 -16.53 2.28 -28.57
C ALA A 380 -17.14 3.62 -28.09
N PHE A 381 -16.51 4.73 -28.47
CA PHE A 381 -16.92 6.10 -28.11
C PHE A 381 -17.75 6.80 -29.17
N ASP A 382 -17.88 6.19 -30.35
CA ASP A 382 -18.65 6.77 -31.44
C ASP A 382 -20.10 7.00 -30.99
N ASN A 383 -20.61 8.20 -31.26
CA ASN A 383 -21.94 8.66 -30.86
C ASN A 383 -22.19 8.79 -29.35
N LEU A 384 -21.15 8.66 -28.51
CA LEU A 384 -21.27 8.94 -27.07
C LEU A 384 -21.14 10.44 -26.80
N SER A 385 -22.01 10.94 -25.92
CA SER A 385 -21.95 12.29 -25.38
C SER A 385 -20.76 12.49 -24.44
N PRO A 386 -20.32 13.75 -24.18
CA PRO A 386 -19.27 14.05 -23.21
C PRO A 386 -19.54 13.44 -21.82
N LEU A 387 -20.80 13.45 -21.38
CA LEU A 387 -21.23 12.84 -20.12
C LEU A 387 -20.98 11.33 -20.14
N GLN A 388 -21.42 10.62 -21.19
CA GLN A 388 -21.27 9.17 -21.28
C GLN A 388 -19.79 8.75 -21.31
N ILE A 389 -18.96 9.45 -22.09
CA ILE A 389 -17.51 9.17 -22.12
C ILE A 389 -16.89 9.42 -20.74
N SER A 390 -17.29 10.50 -20.06
CA SER A 390 -16.82 10.78 -18.70
C SER A 390 -17.27 9.71 -17.70
N LEU A 391 -18.48 9.17 -17.84
CA LEU A 391 -18.96 8.06 -17.00
C LEU A 391 -18.17 6.78 -17.25
N VAL A 392 -17.89 6.42 -18.51
CA VAL A 392 -17.01 5.28 -18.84
C VAL A 392 -15.65 5.43 -18.15
N GLY A 393 -15.07 6.62 -18.24
CA GLY A 393 -13.82 6.96 -17.56
C GLY A 393 -13.89 6.84 -16.04
N TYR A 394 -14.94 7.39 -15.43
CA TYR A 394 -15.18 7.32 -13.99
C TYR A 394 -15.34 5.90 -13.47
N PHE A 395 -16.14 5.08 -14.15
CA PHE A 395 -16.34 3.69 -13.76
C PHE A 395 -15.11 2.84 -14.05
N GLN A 396 -14.31 3.17 -15.06
CA GLN A 396 -13.01 2.54 -15.24
C GLN A 396 -12.06 2.81 -14.07
N LEU A 397 -11.91 4.07 -13.66
CA LEU A 397 -11.08 4.40 -12.51
C LEU A 397 -11.62 3.75 -11.23
N THR A 398 -12.94 3.69 -11.08
CA THR A 398 -13.60 3.00 -9.95
C THR A 398 -13.31 1.50 -9.97
N PHE A 399 -13.37 0.86 -11.14
CA PHE A 399 -12.99 -0.53 -11.33
C PHE A 399 -11.52 -0.75 -10.97
N ILE A 400 -10.59 0.07 -11.45
CA ILE A 400 -9.15 -0.04 -11.11
C ILE A 400 -8.94 0.08 -9.60
N TRP A 401 -9.57 1.05 -8.95
CA TRP A 401 -9.52 1.21 -7.50
C TRP A 401 -10.04 -0.04 -6.77
N LEU A 402 -11.21 -0.55 -7.17
CA LEU A 402 -11.83 -1.71 -6.53
C LEU A 402 -11.04 -3.00 -6.78
N LYS A 403 -10.48 -3.17 -7.99
CA LYS A 403 -9.61 -4.28 -8.39
C LYS A 403 -8.40 -4.37 -7.47
N LEU A 404 -7.63 -3.28 -7.37
CA LEU A 404 -6.44 -3.22 -6.53
C LEU A 404 -6.79 -3.34 -5.04
N MET A 405 -7.90 -2.72 -4.62
CA MET A 405 -8.39 -2.87 -3.26
C MET A 405 -8.66 -4.35 -2.93
N LEU A 406 -9.37 -5.09 -3.78
CA LEU A 406 -9.70 -6.49 -3.53
C LEU A 406 -8.47 -7.40 -3.50
N ILE A 407 -7.56 -7.26 -4.47
CA ILE A 407 -6.32 -8.04 -4.52
C ILE A 407 -5.50 -7.82 -3.23
N TRP A 408 -5.32 -6.57 -2.80
CA TRP A 408 -4.54 -6.27 -1.59
C TRP A 408 -5.27 -6.62 -0.30
N ARG A 409 -6.60 -6.45 -0.23
CA ARG A 409 -7.39 -6.87 0.94
C ARG A 409 -7.40 -8.37 1.11
N PHE A 410 -7.45 -9.13 0.01
CA PHE A 410 -7.36 -10.59 0.03
C PHE A 410 -6.05 -11.05 0.67
N ALA A 411 -4.91 -10.55 0.17
CA ALA A 411 -3.59 -10.81 0.74
C ALA A 411 -3.49 -10.41 2.22
N ARG A 412 -3.97 -9.21 2.56
CA ARG A 412 -4.01 -8.71 3.94
C ARG A 412 -4.88 -9.57 4.85
N PHE A 413 -5.99 -10.11 4.36
CA PHE A 413 -6.87 -10.96 5.16
C PHE A 413 -6.14 -12.21 5.65
N PHE A 414 -5.36 -12.87 4.79
CA PHE A 414 -4.55 -14.01 5.20
C PHE A 414 -3.42 -13.64 6.16
N ALA A 415 -2.79 -12.46 6.00
CA ALA A 415 -1.84 -11.95 6.98
C ALA A 415 -2.51 -11.71 8.35
N LEU A 416 -3.74 -11.20 8.38
CA LEU A 416 -4.51 -11.04 9.62
C LEU A 416 -4.94 -12.37 10.23
N LEU A 417 -5.27 -13.38 9.42
CA LEU A 417 -5.56 -14.73 9.90
C LEU A 417 -4.32 -15.39 10.52
N ASP A 418 -3.13 -15.06 10.00
CA ASP A 418 -1.82 -15.38 10.60
C ASP A 418 -1.40 -14.36 11.68
N ASN A 419 -2.31 -13.55 12.22
CA ASN A 419 -2.04 -12.60 13.31
C ASN A 419 -0.93 -11.56 13.03
N TYR A 420 -0.62 -11.25 11.78
CA TYR A 420 0.22 -10.10 11.42
C TYR A 420 -0.66 -8.87 11.16
N SER A 421 -0.42 -7.80 11.91
CA SER A 421 -1.00 -6.49 11.66
C SER A 421 -0.24 -5.80 10.53
N VAL A 422 -0.96 -5.58 9.43
CA VAL A 422 -0.45 -4.89 8.25
C VAL A 422 -1.40 -3.75 7.88
N VAL A 423 -0.86 -2.70 7.28
CA VAL A 423 -1.65 -1.52 6.91
C VAL A 423 -2.61 -1.82 5.75
N GLU A 424 -3.81 -1.24 5.80
CA GLU A 424 -4.75 -1.27 4.68
C GLU A 424 -4.24 -0.39 3.53
N ASN A 425 -4.16 -0.94 2.32
CA ASN A 425 -3.59 -0.23 1.18
C ASN A 425 -4.56 0.78 0.56
N MET A 426 -5.88 0.51 0.63
CA MET A 426 -6.91 1.43 0.16
C MET A 426 -7.76 1.89 1.33
N LYS A 427 -7.30 2.95 2.00
CA LYS A 427 -7.98 3.47 3.21
C LYS A 427 -9.31 4.14 2.90
N ARG A 428 -9.42 4.74 1.72
CA ARG A 428 -10.60 5.51 1.29
C ARG A 428 -10.93 5.19 -0.17
N CYS A 429 -12.20 5.41 -0.49
CA CYS A 429 -12.66 5.39 -1.88
C CYS A 429 -11.96 6.51 -2.68
N MET A 430 -11.64 6.26 -3.95
CA MET A 430 -11.07 7.29 -4.83
C MET A 430 -11.96 8.55 -4.89
N SER A 431 -13.29 8.38 -4.85
CA SER A 431 -14.25 9.49 -4.82
C SER A 431 -14.43 10.13 -3.43
N ASN A 432 -13.66 9.69 -2.42
CA ASN A 432 -13.62 10.27 -1.07
C ASN A 432 -12.27 10.95 -0.77
N ASN A 433 -11.65 11.57 -1.78
CA ASN A 433 -10.40 12.32 -1.67
C ASN A 433 -10.45 13.57 -2.54
N TYR A 434 -10.18 14.74 -1.95
CA TYR A 434 -10.16 16.03 -2.64
C TYR A 434 -8.81 16.77 -2.55
N SER A 435 -7.86 16.21 -1.79
CA SER A 435 -6.45 16.65 -1.78
C SER A 435 -5.63 15.61 -2.53
N VAL A 436 -4.73 16.09 -3.40
CA VAL A 436 -3.79 15.26 -4.15
C VAL A 436 -2.84 14.58 -3.17
N GLN A 437 -2.36 15.31 -2.16
CA GLN A 437 -1.51 14.76 -1.12
C GLN A 437 -2.20 13.66 -0.30
N ASP A 438 -3.44 13.91 0.13
CA ASP A 438 -4.20 12.91 0.89
C ASP A 438 -4.56 11.68 0.04
N PHE A 439 -4.85 11.88 -1.25
CA PHE A 439 -5.09 10.78 -2.20
C PHE A 439 -3.89 9.82 -2.26
N TRP A 440 -2.68 10.34 -2.50
CA TRP A 440 -1.47 9.51 -2.58
C TRP A 440 -1.02 8.92 -1.24
N ARG A 441 -1.47 9.49 -0.12
CA ARG A 441 -1.27 8.90 1.22
C ARG A 441 -2.20 7.70 1.48
N ASP A 442 -3.43 7.78 0.97
CA ASP A 442 -4.48 6.78 1.20
C ASP A 442 -4.57 5.71 0.10
N TRP A 443 -4.01 5.99 -1.09
CA TRP A 443 -3.80 5.04 -2.19
C TRP A 443 -2.49 4.28 -2.01
N HIS A 444 -2.54 2.95 -2.10
CA HIS A 444 -1.39 2.06 -1.90
C HIS A 444 -0.58 2.42 -0.64
N CYS A 445 -1.28 2.56 0.50
CA CYS A 445 -0.74 3.17 1.71
C CYS A 445 0.56 2.53 2.23
N SER A 446 0.74 1.21 2.11
CA SER A 446 2.00 0.57 2.50
C SER A 446 3.19 1.03 1.66
N PHE A 447 2.99 1.21 0.35
CA PHE A 447 4.01 1.74 -0.54
C PHE A 447 4.31 3.21 -0.23
N ASN A 448 3.27 4.01 0.05
CA ASN A 448 3.47 5.38 0.52
C ASN A 448 4.31 5.43 1.82
N ARG A 449 4.05 4.55 2.80
CA ARG A 449 4.86 4.44 4.03
C ARG A 449 6.31 4.04 3.73
N PHE A 450 6.52 3.10 2.81
CA PHE A 450 7.84 2.71 2.34
C PHE A 450 8.59 3.92 1.73
N LEU A 451 7.97 4.61 0.77
CA LEU A 451 8.55 5.79 0.12
C LEU A 451 8.87 6.88 1.14
N ILE A 452 7.99 7.12 2.10
CA ILE A 452 8.23 8.10 3.16
C ILE A 452 9.47 7.72 3.98
N ARG A 453 9.53 6.48 4.47
CA ARG A 453 10.61 6.02 5.36
C ARG A 453 11.96 5.96 4.66
N TYR A 454 12.03 5.32 3.48
CA TYR A 454 13.29 4.92 2.86
C TYR A 454 13.78 5.87 1.78
N LEU A 455 12.93 6.79 1.32
CA LEU A 455 13.30 7.76 0.28
C LEU A 455 13.07 9.21 0.75
N TYR A 456 11.84 9.56 1.18
CA TYR A 456 11.49 10.93 1.55
C TYR A 456 12.24 11.44 2.77
N ILE A 457 12.19 10.73 3.91
CA ILE A 457 12.82 11.14 5.18
C ILE A 457 14.34 11.34 5.00
N PRO A 458 15.10 10.40 4.40
CA PRO A 458 16.51 10.62 4.11
C PRO A 458 16.79 11.89 3.28
N MET A 459 15.95 12.20 2.29
CA MET A 459 16.10 13.43 1.50
C MET A 459 15.77 14.72 2.30
N ILE A 460 15.00 14.63 3.39
CA ILE A 460 14.81 15.78 4.31
C ILE A 460 16.13 16.13 4.98
N SER A 461 16.84 15.12 5.51
CA SER A 461 18.12 15.34 6.19
C SER A 461 19.21 15.84 5.23
N GLN A 462 19.07 15.55 3.92
CA GLN A 462 19.90 16.14 2.84
C GLN A 462 19.43 17.53 2.38
N LYS A 463 18.44 18.14 3.06
CA LYS A 463 17.90 19.49 2.78
C LYS A 463 17.32 19.67 1.37
N PHE A 464 16.89 18.60 0.69
CA PHE A 464 16.22 18.74 -0.59
C PHE A 464 14.86 19.43 -0.44
N ASN A 465 14.54 20.33 -1.38
CA ASN A 465 13.27 21.05 -1.37
C ASN A 465 12.09 20.09 -1.68
N GLN A 466 10.86 20.51 -1.36
CA GLN A 466 9.68 19.66 -1.50
C GLN A 466 9.43 19.17 -2.94
N ILE A 467 9.69 19.99 -3.96
CA ILE A 467 9.42 19.65 -5.36
C ILE A 467 10.43 18.60 -5.85
N ILE A 468 11.72 18.78 -5.55
CA ILE A 468 12.77 17.80 -5.89
C ILE A 468 12.47 16.45 -5.23
N ARG A 469 12.07 16.45 -3.96
CA ARG A 469 11.67 15.22 -3.25
C ARG A 469 10.48 14.52 -3.94
N LEU A 470 9.46 15.29 -4.35
CA LEU A 470 8.31 14.73 -5.07
C LEU A 470 8.71 14.19 -6.43
N ALA A 471 9.56 14.91 -7.18
CA ALA A 471 10.05 14.46 -8.48
C ALA A 471 10.81 13.14 -8.37
N ILE A 472 11.77 13.03 -7.43
CA ILE A 472 12.52 11.79 -7.20
C ILE A 472 11.58 10.64 -6.82
N ILE A 473 10.61 10.89 -5.94
CA ILE A 473 9.61 9.87 -5.56
C ILE A 473 8.82 9.40 -6.77
N PHE A 474 8.23 10.30 -7.56
CA PHE A 474 7.36 9.91 -8.67
C PHE A 474 8.14 9.31 -9.85
N VAL A 475 9.38 9.73 -10.08
CA VAL A 475 10.30 9.05 -11.00
C VAL A 475 10.55 7.62 -10.53
N PHE A 476 10.85 7.41 -9.25
CA PHE A 476 11.01 6.06 -8.72
C PHE A 476 9.71 5.24 -8.80
N VAL A 477 8.55 5.83 -8.53
CA VAL A 477 7.24 5.16 -8.68
C VAL A 477 7.05 4.69 -10.12
N ALA A 478 7.38 5.52 -11.12
CA ALA A 478 7.32 5.12 -12.53
C ALA A 478 8.28 3.95 -12.80
N LEU A 479 9.57 4.11 -12.48
CA LEU A 479 10.60 3.08 -12.70
C LEU A 479 10.28 1.75 -12.02
N TRP A 480 9.69 1.79 -10.82
CA TRP A 480 9.29 0.60 -10.08
C TRP A 480 8.09 -0.13 -10.70
N HIS A 481 7.23 0.58 -11.41
CA HIS A 481 6.07 -0.02 -12.06
C HIS A 481 6.41 -0.57 -13.43
N ASP A 482 7.06 0.22 -14.29
CA ASP A 482 7.45 -0.14 -15.66
C ASP A 482 8.46 0.90 -16.20
N LEU A 483 9.39 0.47 -17.05
CA LEU A 483 10.36 1.35 -17.72
C LEU A 483 9.75 2.12 -18.92
N SER A 484 8.44 2.04 -19.13
CA SER A 484 7.77 2.78 -20.20
C SER A 484 7.88 4.31 -20.05
N LEU A 485 8.25 4.99 -21.14
CA LEU A 485 8.29 6.46 -21.19
C LEU A 485 6.93 7.11 -20.89
N ASN A 486 5.84 6.40 -21.19
CA ASN A 486 4.47 6.87 -20.91
C ASN A 486 4.24 7.03 -19.41
N LEU A 487 4.70 6.07 -18.59
CA LEU A 487 4.52 6.13 -17.15
C LEU A 487 5.44 7.19 -16.51
N LEU A 488 6.62 7.39 -17.07
CA LEU A 488 7.51 8.48 -16.67
C LEU A 488 6.89 9.85 -16.99
N ALA A 489 6.31 10.02 -18.18
CA ALA A 489 5.57 11.25 -18.54
C ALA A 489 4.37 11.48 -17.60
N TRP A 490 3.61 10.42 -17.29
CA TRP A 490 2.53 10.48 -16.31
C TRP A 490 3.03 10.91 -14.92
N ALA A 491 4.16 10.38 -14.46
CA ALA A 491 4.75 10.75 -13.17
C ALA A 491 5.09 12.24 -13.10
N TRP A 492 5.65 12.81 -14.18
CA TRP A 492 5.90 14.25 -14.27
C TRP A 492 4.61 15.08 -14.24
N LEU A 493 3.55 14.63 -14.94
CA LEU A 493 2.24 15.28 -14.85
C LEU A 493 1.72 15.30 -13.40
N ILE A 494 1.85 14.19 -12.66
CA ILE A 494 1.45 14.17 -11.26
C ILE A 494 2.24 15.19 -10.42
N VAL A 495 3.55 15.31 -10.61
CA VAL A 495 4.37 16.30 -9.91
C VAL A 495 3.87 17.72 -10.18
N LEU A 496 3.50 18.04 -11.43
CA LEU A 496 2.93 19.33 -11.79
C LEU A 496 1.59 19.59 -11.08
N ILE A 497 0.75 18.57 -10.92
CA ILE A 497 -0.55 18.67 -10.22
C ILE A 497 -0.37 19.01 -8.73
N PHE A 498 0.73 18.59 -8.09
CA PHE A 498 1.02 18.95 -6.70
C PHE A 498 1.34 20.43 -6.52
N ILE A 499 1.87 21.11 -7.55
CA ILE A 499 2.36 22.49 -7.43
C ILE A 499 1.24 23.47 -7.06
N PRO A 500 0.08 23.52 -7.76
CA PRO A 500 -1.02 24.40 -7.38
C PRO A 500 -1.50 24.20 -5.94
N GLU A 501 -1.64 22.96 -5.48
CA GLU A 501 -2.06 22.66 -4.10
C GLU A 501 -1.04 23.16 -3.08
N ILE A 502 0.26 22.96 -3.33
CA ILE A 502 1.34 23.43 -2.44
C ILE A 502 1.39 24.96 -2.39
N LEU A 503 1.28 25.63 -3.54
CA LEU A 503 1.28 27.09 -3.62
C LEU A 503 0.05 27.69 -2.93
N ALA A 504 -1.14 27.12 -3.16
CA ALA A 504 -2.37 27.53 -2.51
C ALA A 504 -2.29 27.36 -0.98
N ALA A 505 -1.77 26.22 -0.50
CA ALA A 505 -1.58 25.98 0.92
C ALA A 505 -0.62 27.00 1.57
N LYS A 506 0.50 27.31 0.88
CA LYS A 506 1.44 28.35 1.35
C LYS A 506 0.81 29.74 1.38
N PHE A 507 0.06 30.09 0.33
CA PHE A 507 -0.61 31.38 0.22
C PHE A 507 -1.69 31.57 1.29
N ILE A 508 -2.58 30.59 1.47
CA ILE A 508 -3.60 30.57 2.52
C ILE A 508 -2.98 30.70 3.92
N LYS A 509 -1.89 29.98 4.17
CA LYS A 509 -1.14 30.07 5.44
C LYS A 509 -0.57 31.48 5.65
N LYS A 510 -0.02 32.11 4.61
CA LYS A 510 0.51 33.49 4.67
C LYS A 510 -0.60 34.50 4.99
N LEU A 511 -1.79 34.32 4.41
CA LEU A 511 -2.97 35.15 4.67
C LEU A 511 -3.65 34.88 6.03
N LYS A 512 -3.14 33.91 6.81
CA LYS A 512 -3.75 33.47 8.09
C LYS A 512 -5.22 33.05 7.95
N ILE A 513 -5.64 32.66 6.76
CA ILE A 513 -6.98 32.13 6.52
C ILE A 513 -6.99 30.67 7.00
N GLY A 514 -7.94 30.35 7.86
CA GLY A 514 -8.08 29.01 8.43
C GLY A 514 -9.53 28.64 8.73
N GLN A 515 -9.71 27.48 9.37
CA GLN A 515 -11.01 26.85 9.63
C GLN A 515 -11.98 27.71 10.46
N ASN A 516 -11.48 28.74 11.14
CA ASN A 516 -12.32 29.69 11.89
C ASN A 516 -13.09 30.65 10.97
N ASN A 517 -12.69 30.79 9.71
CA ASN A 517 -13.38 31.65 8.74
C ASN A 517 -14.51 30.86 8.08
N TRP A 518 -15.72 31.42 8.05
CA TRP A 518 -16.90 30.74 7.48
C TRP A 518 -16.72 30.37 6.00
N TYR A 519 -15.99 31.19 5.23
CA TYR A 519 -15.77 30.99 3.80
C TYR A 519 -14.65 29.97 3.48
N TYR A 520 -13.86 29.56 4.47
CA TYR A 520 -12.73 28.64 4.27
C TYR A 520 -13.16 27.31 3.62
N ARG A 521 -14.33 26.80 3.99
CA ARG A 521 -14.88 25.56 3.40
C ARG A 521 -15.11 25.67 1.90
N TYR A 522 -15.50 26.85 1.40
CA TYR A 522 -15.75 27.06 -0.03
C TYR A 522 -14.43 27.20 -0.80
N LEU A 523 -13.39 27.78 -0.19
CA LEU A 523 -12.03 27.75 -0.76
C LEU A 523 -11.50 26.32 -0.88
N VAL A 524 -11.73 25.49 0.15
CA VAL A 524 -11.40 24.06 0.11
C VAL A 524 -12.23 23.34 -0.96
N ALA A 525 -13.51 23.65 -1.10
CA ALA A 525 -14.37 23.06 -2.12
C ALA A 525 -13.92 23.42 -3.54
N PHE A 526 -13.58 24.68 -3.78
CA PHE A 526 -13.08 25.15 -5.07
C PHE A 526 -11.72 24.52 -5.40
N GLY A 527 -10.73 24.64 -4.52
CA GLY A 527 -9.41 24.04 -4.73
C GLY A 527 -9.46 22.52 -4.86
N GLY A 528 -10.29 21.87 -4.04
CA GLY A 528 -10.52 20.44 -4.12
C GLY A 528 -11.20 20.00 -5.42
N ALA A 529 -12.12 20.81 -5.97
CA ALA A 529 -12.81 20.50 -7.22
C ALA A 529 -11.83 20.59 -8.39
N PHE A 530 -10.95 21.59 -8.37
CA PHE A 530 -9.83 21.68 -9.30
C PHE A 530 -8.93 20.44 -9.21
N ASN A 531 -8.49 20.07 -8.00
CA ASN A 531 -7.67 18.89 -7.79
C ASN A 531 -8.34 17.60 -8.30
N MET A 532 -9.61 17.37 -7.95
CA MET A 532 -10.34 16.18 -8.38
C MET A 532 -10.52 16.15 -9.90
N PHE A 533 -10.81 17.29 -10.52
CA PHE A 533 -10.97 17.40 -11.97
C PHE A 533 -9.66 17.11 -12.72
N VAL A 534 -8.55 17.71 -12.29
CA VAL A 534 -7.24 17.49 -12.93
C VAL A 534 -6.73 16.07 -12.68
N MET A 535 -6.90 15.53 -11.47
CA MET A 535 -6.55 14.13 -11.16
C MET A 535 -7.38 13.15 -12.00
N PHE A 536 -8.68 13.41 -12.18
CA PHE A 536 -9.52 12.61 -13.06
C PHE A 536 -8.99 12.64 -14.49
N LEU A 537 -8.73 13.84 -15.04
CA LEU A 537 -8.26 14.01 -16.41
C LEU A 537 -6.93 13.31 -16.66
N VAL A 538 -5.92 13.53 -15.81
CA VAL A 538 -4.57 12.95 -15.99
C VAL A 538 -4.60 11.42 -15.90
N ASN A 539 -5.38 10.85 -14.98
CA ASN A 539 -5.52 9.40 -14.88
C ASN A 539 -6.36 8.80 -16.02
N LEU A 540 -7.31 9.56 -16.56
CA LEU A 540 -8.05 9.17 -17.75
C LEU A 540 -7.13 9.08 -18.98
N VAL A 541 -6.22 10.05 -19.16
CA VAL A 541 -5.19 10.00 -20.21
C VAL A 541 -4.24 8.82 -20.00
N GLY A 542 -3.72 8.66 -18.78
CA GLY A 542 -2.70 7.66 -18.47
C GLY A 542 -3.18 6.21 -18.49
N PHE A 543 -4.42 5.94 -18.06
CA PHE A 543 -4.89 4.57 -17.80
C PHE A 543 -6.17 4.16 -18.54
N ALA A 544 -6.85 5.07 -19.23
CA ALA A 544 -8.15 4.76 -19.86
C ALA A 544 -8.18 5.03 -21.38
N LEU A 545 -7.82 6.23 -21.83
CA LEU A 545 -8.07 6.68 -23.21
C LEU A 545 -6.83 6.81 -24.09
N GLY A 546 -5.66 6.99 -23.48
CA GLY A 546 -4.43 7.33 -24.19
C GLY A 546 -4.52 8.66 -24.97
N VAL A 547 -3.45 9.00 -25.67
CA VAL A 547 -3.33 10.28 -26.40
C VAL A 547 -4.39 10.42 -27.51
N GLY A 548 -4.76 9.31 -28.17
CA GLY A 548 -5.78 9.31 -29.22
C GLY A 548 -7.19 9.64 -28.71
N GLY A 549 -7.59 9.09 -27.56
CA GLY A 549 -8.89 9.40 -26.96
C GLY A 549 -8.96 10.82 -26.40
N VAL A 550 -7.83 11.41 -26.00
CA VAL A 550 -7.75 12.84 -25.63
C VAL A 550 -8.14 13.74 -26.79
N LYS A 551 -7.74 13.44 -28.03
CA LYS A 551 -8.12 14.24 -29.20
C LYS A 551 -9.64 14.24 -29.41
N THR A 552 -10.29 13.09 -29.21
CA THR A 552 -11.75 12.94 -29.31
C THR A 552 -12.45 13.67 -28.18
N ILE A 553 -11.97 13.52 -26.94
CA ILE A 553 -12.52 14.24 -25.77
C ILE A 553 -12.36 15.74 -25.92
N SER A 554 -11.18 16.24 -26.30
CA SER A 554 -10.93 17.67 -26.45
C SER A 554 -11.90 18.29 -27.44
N LYS A 555 -12.12 17.67 -28.60
CA LYS A 555 -13.13 18.14 -29.57
C LYS A 555 -14.54 18.21 -28.98
N GLN A 556 -14.92 17.24 -28.15
CA GLN A 556 -16.24 17.21 -27.52
C GLN A 556 -16.36 18.14 -26.30
N ILE A 557 -15.26 18.42 -25.61
CA ILE A 557 -15.22 19.32 -24.44
C ILE A 557 -15.35 20.78 -24.87
N PHE A 558 -14.69 21.18 -25.95
CA PHE A 558 -14.69 22.59 -26.40
C PHE A 558 -15.96 23.01 -27.16
N CYS A 559 -16.96 22.13 -27.31
CA CYS A 559 -18.28 22.53 -27.80
C CYS A 559 -19.14 23.14 -26.67
N LYS A 560 -20.20 23.89 -27.01
CA LYS A 560 -21.11 24.51 -26.02
C LYS A 560 -21.65 23.50 -24.99
N LYS A 561 -22.05 22.31 -25.44
CA LYS A 561 -22.54 21.22 -24.57
C LYS A 561 -21.44 20.70 -23.61
N GLY A 562 -20.20 20.63 -24.07
CA GLY A 562 -19.04 20.23 -23.28
C GLY A 562 -18.70 21.25 -22.20
N LEU A 563 -18.75 22.55 -22.52
CA LEU A 563 -18.51 23.61 -21.54
C LEU A 563 -19.58 23.61 -20.43
N THR A 564 -20.87 23.48 -20.79
CA THR A 564 -21.96 23.34 -19.81
C THR A 564 -21.73 22.13 -18.91
N PHE A 565 -21.31 21.00 -19.49
CA PHE A 565 -20.98 19.79 -18.72
C PHE A 565 -19.82 20.02 -17.73
N ILE A 566 -18.74 20.70 -18.13
CA ILE A 566 -17.62 21.01 -17.22
C ILE A 566 -18.10 21.87 -16.05
N VAL A 567 -18.81 22.96 -16.32
CA VAL A 567 -19.27 23.88 -15.27
C VAL A 567 -20.20 23.17 -14.30
N ALA A 568 -21.17 22.41 -14.82
CA ALA A 568 -22.08 21.61 -13.99
C ALA A 568 -21.33 20.58 -13.15
N THR A 569 -20.36 19.86 -13.74
CA THR A 569 -19.54 18.86 -13.04
C THR A 569 -18.70 19.51 -11.95
N TYR A 570 -18.11 20.68 -12.22
CA TYR A 570 -17.30 21.42 -11.25
C TYR A 570 -18.13 21.85 -10.04
N ILE A 571 -19.34 22.37 -10.26
CA ILE A 571 -20.28 22.72 -9.18
C ILE A 571 -20.66 21.48 -8.36
N LEU A 572 -20.98 20.36 -9.03
CA LEU A 572 -21.30 19.10 -8.34
C LEU A 572 -20.11 18.58 -7.52
N PHE A 573 -18.88 18.68 -8.03
CA PHE A 573 -17.67 18.37 -7.28
C PHE A 573 -17.51 19.27 -6.06
N MET A 574 -17.74 20.58 -6.19
CA MET A 574 -17.69 21.49 -5.03
C MET A 574 -18.69 21.07 -3.95
N ILE A 575 -19.93 20.75 -4.31
CA ILE A 575 -20.96 20.29 -3.36
C ILE A 575 -20.54 18.98 -2.70
N HIS A 576 -20.03 18.02 -3.48
CA HIS A 576 -19.51 16.76 -2.94
C HIS A 576 -18.32 16.98 -2.01
N ILE A 577 -17.44 17.93 -2.30
CA ILE A 577 -16.30 18.27 -1.45
C ILE A 577 -16.74 18.96 -0.16
N LEU A 578 -17.75 19.81 -0.19
CA LEU A 578 -18.32 20.38 1.04
C LEU A 578 -18.84 19.27 1.97
N ASN A 579 -19.48 18.24 1.40
CA ASN A 579 -19.87 17.06 2.16
C ASN A 579 -18.65 16.27 2.69
N MET A 580 -17.65 15.99 1.85
CA MET A 580 -16.42 15.30 2.29
C MET A 580 -15.66 16.09 3.36
N TYR A 581 -15.63 17.41 3.25
CA TYR A 581 -14.98 18.30 4.21
C TYR A 581 -15.69 18.24 5.57
N GLU A 582 -17.02 18.29 5.60
CA GLU A 582 -17.79 18.09 6.83
C GLU A 582 -17.57 16.70 7.43
N TYR A 583 -17.44 15.67 6.60
CA TYR A 583 -17.06 14.32 7.05
C TYR A 583 -15.67 14.32 7.70
N ARG A 584 -14.69 15.06 7.17
CA ARG A 584 -13.36 15.21 7.80
C ARG A 584 -13.43 15.97 9.12
N LEU A 585 -14.29 16.98 9.23
CA LEU A 585 -14.52 17.67 10.50
C LEU A 585 -15.19 16.73 11.53
N ALA A 586 -16.07 15.83 11.09
CA ALA A 586 -16.66 14.80 11.96
C ALA A 586 -15.61 13.82 12.50
N GLU A 587 -14.66 13.40 11.66
CA GLU A 587 -13.50 12.60 12.10
C GLU A 587 -12.68 13.33 13.17
N LYS A 588 -12.31 14.59 12.92
CA LYS A 588 -11.57 15.42 13.89
C LYS A 588 -12.34 15.62 15.20
N ARG A 589 -13.66 15.77 15.16
CA ARG A 589 -14.53 15.84 16.35
C ARG A 589 -14.45 14.57 17.19
N ARG A 590 -14.47 13.39 16.55
CA ARG A 590 -14.30 12.11 17.24
C ARG A 590 -12.92 11.98 17.88
N GLU A 591 -11.87 12.36 17.15
CA GLU A 591 -10.50 12.36 17.68
C GLU A 591 -10.34 13.29 18.89
N TYR A 592 -10.88 14.51 18.79
CA TYR A 592 -10.87 15.48 19.87
C TYR A 592 -11.64 14.98 21.11
N LYS A 593 -12.82 14.36 20.91
CA LYS A 593 -13.58 13.73 22.00
C LYS A 593 -12.79 12.62 22.69
N ASN A 594 -12.15 11.74 21.91
CA ASN A 594 -11.32 10.67 22.44
C ASN A 594 -10.09 11.20 23.20
N TYR A 595 -9.52 12.31 22.73
CA TYR A 595 -8.43 13.00 23.43
C TYR A 595 -8.88 13.55 24.79
N LEU A 596 -10.05 14.21 24.85
CA LEU A 596 -10.60 14.72 26.12
C LEU A 596 -10.92 13.59 27.10
N LEU A 597 -11.53 12.50 26.64
CA LEU A 597 -11.83 11.34 27.48
C LEU A 597 -10.55 10.73 28.09
N LYS A 598 -9.47 10.61 27.30
CA LYS A 598 -8.18 10.13 27.82
C LYS A 598 -7.58 11.07 28.85
N LYS A 599 -7.77 12.38 28.70
CA LYS A 599 -7.27 13.38 29.66
C LYS A 599 -8.09 13.42 30.96
N GLN A 600 -9.37 13.01 30.94
CA GLN A 600 -10.20 12.93 32.15
C GLN A 600 -9.93 11.66 32.98
N ILE A 601 -9.29 10.65 32.39
CA ILE A 601 -8.95 9.36 33.04
C ILE A 601 -7.54 9.40 33.66
N ILE A 602 -6.72 10.40 33.32
CA ILE A 602 -5.39 10.69 33.88
C ILE A 602 -5.56 11.84 34.87
#